data_AF-A0A535S657-F1
#
_entry.id   AF-A0A535S657-F1
#
_cell.length_a   1.000
_cell.length_b   1.000
_cell.length_c   1.000
_cell.angle_alpha   90.00
_cell.angle_beta   90.00
_cell.angle_gamma   90.00
#
_symmetry.space_group_name_H-M   'P 1'
#
loop_
_entity.id
_entity.type
_entity.pdbx_description
1 polymer ?
#
loop_
_entity_poly.entity_id
_entity_poly.type
_entity_poly.pdbx_seq_one_letter_code
_entity_poly.pdbx_strand_id
1 'polypeptide(L)' 'MCAEEHYVQAARLCAVSAALREQAQTPLPQAEREAFDHSVATAKKALGELSFVQEWTTGSALTHNQAIDYALSDVCA' A
#
# COMPACT_ATOMS: atom_id res chain seq x y z
N MET A 1 17.44 1.62 10.21
CA MET A 1 16.32 1.97 9.34
C MET A 1 15.40 0.78 9.40
N CYS A 2 14.20 0.96 9.93
CA CYS A 2 13.15 -0.07 9.96
C CYS A 2 11.81 0.66 9.75
N ALA A 3 11.67 1.84 10.37
CA ALA A 3 10.51 2.72 10.21
C ALA A 3 10.24 3.09 8.73
N GLU A 4 11.26 3.50 7.96
CA GLU A 4 11.09 3.87 6.56
C GLU A 4 10.64 2.69 5.69
N GLU A 5 11.19 1.50 5.91
CA GLU A 5 10.80 0.27 5.21
C GLU A 5 9.36 -0.15 5.49
N HIS A 6 8.87 0.04 6.72
CA HIS A 6 7.46 -0.19 7.03
C HIS A 6 6.53 0.75 6.25
N TYR A 7 6.93 2.01 6.00
CA TYR A 7 6.13 2.94 5.20
C TYR A 7 6.17 2.60 3.71
N VAL A 8 7.30 2.12 3.19
CA VAL A 8 7.41 1.59 1.81
C VAL A 8 6.46 0.42 1.61
N GLN A 9 6.50 -0.56 2.51
CA GLN A 9 5.61 -1.72 2.46
C GLN A 9 4.14 -1.31 2.60
N ALA A 10 3.82 -0.40 3.52
CA ALA A 10 2.47 0.12 3.68
C ALA A 10 1.96 0.80 2.41
N ALA A 11 2.76 1.66 1.75
CA ALA A 11 2.39 2.31 0.51
C ALA A 11 2.08 1.31 -0.61
N ARG A 12 2.95 0.30 -0.82
CA ARG A 12 2.72 -0.75 -1.82
C ARG A 12 1.48 -1.59 -1.54
N LEU A 13 1.27 -2.02 -0.29
CA LEU A 13 0.13 -2.85 0.09
C LEU A 13 -1.20 -2.07 0.03
N CYS A 14 -1.20 -0.80 0.41
CA CYS A 14 -2.36 0.07 0.23
C CYS A 14 -2.69 0.25 -1.26
N ALA A 15 -1.69 0.44 -2.11
CA ALA A 15 -1.87 0.62 -3.54
C ALA A 15 -2.46 -0.63 -4.23
N VAL A 16 -1.86 -1.81 -4.01
CA VAL A 16 -2.40 -3.05 -4.60
C VAL A 16 -3.81 -3.33 -4.11
N SER A 17 -4.08 -3.09 -2.84
CA SER A 17 -5.40 -3.36 -2.28
C SER A 17 -6.46 -2.35 -2.75
N ALA A 18 -6.08 -1.11 -3.09
CA ALA A 18 -6.96 -0.18 -3.80
C ALA A 18 -7.26 -0.67 -5.23
N ALA A 19 -6.22 -1.02 -6.00
CA ALA A 19 -6.35 -1.50 -7.37
C ALA A 19 -7.22 -2.77 -7.47
N LEU A 20 -7.04 -3.73 -6.56
CA LEU A 20 -7.84 -4.95 -6.50
C LEU A 20 -9.32 -4.67 -6.22
N ARG A 21 -9.62 -3.67 -5.37
CA ARG A 21 -11.01 -3.26 -5.08
C ARG A 21 -11.68 -2.59 -6.27
N GLU A 22 -10.94 -1.77 -7.00
CA GLU A 22 -11.40 -1.19 -8.26
C GLU A 22 -11.72 -2.29 -9.29
N GLN A 23 -10.82 -3.26 -9.46
CA GLN A 23 -11.02 -4.40 -10.35
C GLN A 23 -12.22 -5.28 -9.94
N ALA A 24 -12.36 -5.55 -8.65
CA ALA A 24 -13.45 -6.35 -8.11
C ALA A 24 -14.76 -5.57 -7.95
N GLN A 25 -14.79 -4.27 -8.27
CA GLN A 25 -15.94 -3.37 -8.07
C GLN A 25 -16.48 -3.42 -6.62
N THR A 26 -15.57 -3.55 -5.66
CA THR A 26 -15.89 -3.67 -4.23
C THR A 26 -15.33 -2.46 -3.48
N PRO A 27 -16.05 -1.33 -3.46
CA PRO A 27 -15.58 -0.14 -2.78
C PRO A 27 -15.45 -0.38 -1.27
N LEU A 28 -14.45 0.27 -0.66
CA LEU A 28 -14.26 0.21 0.79
C LEU A 28 -15.47 0.84 1.52
N PRO A 29 -16.04 0.16 2.54
CA PRO A 29 -17.07 0.73 3.40
C PRO A 29 -16.59 2.05 4.04
N GLN A 30 -17.53 2.97 4.29
CA GLN A 30 -17.19 4.29 4.83
C GLN A 30 -16.41 4.22 6.16
N ALA A 31 -16.76 3.28 7.04
CA ALA A 31 -16.09 3.07 8.32
C ALA A 31 -14.61 2.67 8.18
N GLU A 32 -14.23 2.01 7.09
CA GLU A 32 -12.85 1.56 6.83
C GLU A 32 -12.07 2.57 5.99
N ARG A 33 -12.79 3.44 5.26
CA ARG A 33 -12.20 4.46 4.35
C ARG A 33 -11.32 5.44 5.09
N GLU A 34 -11.79 5.94 6.24
CA GLU A 34 -11.02 6.91 7.03
C GLU A 34 -9.70 6.30 7.52
N ALA A 35 -9.72 5.04 7.99
CA ALA A 35 -8.52 4.34 8.43
C ALA A 35 -7.54 4.07 7.27
N PHE A 36 -8.07 3.72 6.10
CA PHE A 36 -7.28 3.52 4.89
C PHE A 36 -6.61 4.84 4.45
N ASP A 37 -7.39 5.91 4.30
CA ASP A 37 -6.88 7.21 3.86
C ASP A 37 -5.85 7.78 4.84
N HIS A 38 -6.05 7.58 6.15
CA HIS A 38 -5.06 7.95 7.17
C HIS A 38 -3.75 7.19 7.00
N SER A 39 -3.81 5.88 6.74
CA SER A 39 -2.62 5.04 6.53
C SER A 39 -1.84 5.47 5.29
N VAL A 40 -2.55 5.74 4.19
CA VAL A 40 -1.96 6.26 2.95
C VAL A 40 -1.32 7.63 3.16
N ALA A 41 -2.01 8.56 3.83
CA ALA A 41 -1.49 9.88 4.12
C ALA A 41 -0.24 9.84 5.01
N THR A 42 -0.22 8.93 5.99
CA THR A 42 0.93 8.72 6.88
C THR A 42 2.13 8.20 6.09
N ALA A 43 1.95 7.16 5.29
CA ALA A 43 3.01 6.60 4.45
C ALA A 43 3.54 7.65 3.46
N LYS A 44 2.65 8.41 2.81
CA LYS A 44 3.01 9.50 1.90
C LYS A 44 3.84 10.58 2.57
N LYS A 45 3.48 10.99 3.80
CA LYS A 45 4.23 11.98 4.58
C LYS A 45 5.60 11.47 4.99
N ALA A 46 5.71 10.19 5.36
CA ALA A 46 6.97 9.59 5.80
C ALA A 46 7.95 9.36 4.64
N LEU A 47 7.47 8.92 3.48
CA LEU A 47 8.30 8.63 2.31
C LEU A 47 8.62 9.86 1.45
N GLY A 48 7.78 10.89 1.52
CA GLY A 48 7.77 12.00 0.58
C GLY A 48 7.08 11.65 -0.74
N GLU A 49 6.71 12.69 -1.49
CA GLU A 49 5.86 12.55 -2.69
C GLU A 49 6.45 11.62 -3.75
N LEU A 50 7.73 11.79 -4.11
CA LEU A 50 8.36 11.03 -5.20
C LEU A 50 8.46 9.55 -4.86
N SER A 51 9.00 9.22 -3.69
CA SER A 51 9.12 7.85 -3.21
C SER A 51 7.73 7.22 -3.09
N PHE A 52 6.75 7.94 -2.52
CA PHE A 52 5.38 7.45 -2.43
C PHE A 52 4.77 7.14 -3.80
N VAL A 53 4.92 8.02 -4.79
CA VAL A 53 4.38 7.79 -6.15
C VAL A 53 5.01 6.58 -6.82
N GLN A 54 6.31 6.37 -6.64
CA GLN A 54 7.00 5.18 -7.13
C GLN A 54 6.42 3.92 -6.50
N GLU A 55 6.36 3.89 -5.17
CA GLU A 55 5.87 2.75 -4.39
C GLU A 55 4.39 2.46 -4.64
N TRP A 56 3.57 3.50 -4.78
CA TRP A 56 2.17 3.38 -5.14
C TRP A 56 1.98 2.80 -6.55
N THR A 57 2.78 3.26 -7.51
CA THR A 57 2.75 2.74 -8.89
C THR A 57 3.17 1.27 -8.94
N THR A 58 4.23 0.91 -8.22
CA THR A 58 4.67 -0.49 -8.09
C THR A 58 3.59 -1.36 -7.47
N GLY A 59 3.00 -0.92 -6.35
CA GLY A 59 1.94 -1.66 -5.68
C GLY A 59 0.70 -1.84 -6.54
N SER A 60 0.21 -0.78 -7.20
CA SER A 60 -0.98 -0.87 -8.08
C SER A 60 -0.81 -1.80 -9.28
N ALA A 61 0.43 -2.12 -9.67
CA ALA A 61 0.72 -3.08 -10.74
C ALA A 61 0.78 -4.54 -10.25
N LEU A 62 0.81 -4.79 -8.94
CA LEU A 62 0.86 -6.14 -8.39
C LEU A 62 -0.48 -6.86 -8.57
N THR A 63 -0.41 -8.14 -8.90
CA THR A 63 -1.56 -9.04 -8.85
C THR A 63 -1.86 -9.47 -7.40
N HIS A 64 -3.05 -10.03 -7.16
CA HIS A 64 -3.43 -10.54 -5.84
C HIS A 64 -2.42 -11.53 -5.26
N ASN A 65 -1.95 -12.50 -6.07
CA ASN A 65 -0.98 -13.48 -5.60
C ASN A 65 0.40 -12.86 -5.32
N GLN A 66 0.83 -11.89 -6.14
CA GLN A 66 2.08 -11.16 -5.90
C GLN A 66 1.99 -10.27 -4.66
N ALA A 67 0.82 -9.72 -4.35
CA ALA A 67 0.61 -8.95 -3.12
C ALA A 67 0.77 -9.82 -1.86
N ILE A 68 0.25 -11.05 -1.90
CA ILE A 68 0.40 -12.02 -0.81
C ILE A 68 1.87 -12.41 -0.64
N ASP A 69 2.53 -12.76 -1.74
CA ASP A 69 3.96 -13.10 -1.71
C ASP A 69 4.81 -11.94 -1.17
N TYR A 70 4.54 -10.71 -1.63
CA TYR A 70 5.20 -9.49 -1.14
C TYR A 70 4.92 -9.19 0.34
N ALA A 71 3.71 -9.47 0.83
CA ALA A 71 3.37 -9.28 2.24
C ALA A 71 4.08 -10.30 3.15
N LEU A 72 4.33 -11.50 2.63
CA LEU A 72 4.96 -12.61 3.35
C LEU A 72 6.49 -12.64 3.19
N SER A 73 7.03 -12.03 2.14
CA SER A 73 8.46 -11.80 2.01
C SER A 73 8.86 -10.82 3.11
N ASP A 74 9.45 -11.36 4.18
CA ASP A 74 9.93 -10.59 5.30
C ASP A 74 10.96 -9.56 4.80
N VAL A 75 10.60 -8.28 4.85
CA VAL A 75 11.51 -7.18 4.49
C VAL A 75 12.35 -6.75 5.71
N CYS A 76 12.29 -7.48 6.83
CA CYS A 76 13.12 -7.27 8.02
C CYS A 76 13.79 -8.58 8.48
N ALA A 77 14.81 -9.03 7.75
CA ALA A 77 15.84 -9.92 8.30
C ALA A 77 17.06 -9.09 8.77
#